data_AF-A0A3M8A1T2-F1
#
_entry.id   AF-A0A3M8A1T2-F1
#
_cell.length_a   1.000
_cell.length_b   1.000
_cell.length_c   1.000
_cell.angle_alpha   90.00
_cell.angle_beta   90.00
_cell.angle_gamma   90.00
#
_symmetry.space_group_name_H-M   'P 1'
#
loop_
_entity.id
_entity.type
_entity.pdbx_description
1 polymer ?
#
loop_
_entity_poly.entity_id
_entity_poly.type
_entity_poly.pdbx_seq_one_letter_code
_entity_poly.pdbx_strand_id
1 'polypeptide(L)'
;MNTRIRGASRRAGGRASSDPADESVDVRRRWRTTLAGVVVATMAMGGITALAASPAIADDAVAGDQSTVTAAESTTTTAPAGDPADPAAQEPAVPPADPPADPPAEEPASPPADTPADTPAQEPAAPAEAAAPPAEVAPAESPAEPAAKSAADVQLLLVPPGEEVVEKVEICHRTDSYKNPYVINEPNANGDVDGHATEHVGPVFYPEIPKHTEWGDIIPPFYYGDPADPSYFPGLNWDADGQAIYENDCAVPTEVPELMITPQSCVEGGPNGQLDFTLGPLQPNVDYRVTVWDSSDTLVAQFGWSGISGDVNGNAGLAPGDYTITVEQSIIADVWEQIDEQSFTIEECPPVMVIEVEAAATGCSLGDDGTALVSISGLVPGEEYSWLLSGDDYEASGVLDEVTSESLDVPFADLPPGNYFFYIRWQEGEEIIDAQATFFVEPCPPNIAVVVKECPAYGGEGGAVVKLSDLVEGLTYEVWVVDAHQNGVVYGDVKSVVGDATHMAEVDMSPLPAGKDYTAWVYAPWMPPGGISQWGDVNWFEVSASVDFSLKPCPAAPVTPVTPAGLAVTGTNDPGGLVTAALILLGLGGAALVGRGRRRAESRVTE
;
A
#
# COMPACT_ATOMS: atom_id res chain seq x y z
N MET A 1 -30.35 29.71 -49.10
CA MET A 1 -29.99 31.12 -49.41
C MET A 1 -28.64 31.36 -48.72
N ASN A 2 -27.60 31.96 -49.32
CA ASN A 2 -27.42 33.40 -49.63
C ASN A 2 -27.94 34.33 -48.51
N THR A 3 -27.23 35.36 -48.06
CA THR A 3 -26.27 36.19 -48.82
C THR A 3 -25.11 36.70 -47.94
N ARG A 4 -23.96 37.05 -48.56
CA ARG A 4 -22.93 37.93 -47.96
C ARG A 4 -23.48 39.37 -47.82
N ILE A 5 -22.81 40.34 -47.18
CA ILE A 5 -21.84 41.24 -47.84
C ILE A 5 -21.14 42.14 -46.79
N ARG A 6 -19.79 42.19 -46.84
CA ARG A 6 -18.83 43.32 -46.79
C ARG A 6 -19.29 44.62 -46.08
N GLY A 7 -18.52 45.28 -45.19
CA GLY A 7 -17.08 45.67 -45.30
C GLY A 7 -16.97 47.14 -45.78
N ALA A 8 -15.86 47.91 -45.71
CA ALA A 8 -14.53 47.85 -45.06
C ALA A 8 -13.94 49.32 -45.16
N SER A 9 -12.65 49.73 -45.07
CA SER A 9 -11.32 49.10 -45.08
C SER A 9 -10.21 50.17 -44.82
N ARG A 10 -9.08 49.81 -44.16
CA ARG A 10 -7.76 50.55 -44.11
C ARG A 10 -7.71 51.77 -43.15
N ARG A 11 -6.55 52.33 -42.74
CA ARG A 11 -5.14 52.36 -43.25
C ARG A 11 -4.18 52.83 -42.10
N ALA A 12 -2.85 52.73 -42.11
CA ALA A 12 -1.87 51.67 -42.45
C ALA A 12 -0.42 52.11 -42.08
N GLY A 13 0.49 51.16 -41.80
CA GLY A 13 1.96 51.35 -41.79
C GLY A 13 2.64 51.19 -40.41
N GLY A 14 3.89 50.68 -40.29
CA GLY A 14 4.70 49.96 -41.29
C GLY A 14 6.24 50.02 -41.06
N ARG A 15 6.92 48.86 -41.10
CA ARG A 15 8.38 48.59 -40.94
C ARG A 15 8.97 48.74 -39.51
N ALA A 16 10.07 48.07 -39.14
CA ALA A 16 10.68 46.79 -39.59
C ALA A 16 11.85 46.35 -38.68
N SER A 17 12.03 45.02 -38.53
CA SER A 17 13.29 44.25 -38.38
C SER A 17 14.39 44.66 -37.38
N SER A 18 14.66 43.78 -36.39
CA SER A 18 16.01 43.31 -36.04
C SER A 18 15.96 42.08 -35.11
N ASP A 19 16.60 40.97 -35.47
CA ASP A 19 16.85 39.80 -34.59
C ASP A 19 17.99 40.08 -33.58
N PRO A 20 18.13 39.26 -32.52
CA PRO A 20 19.11 38.15 -32.52
C PRO A 20 18.45 36.77 -32.24
N ALA A 21 18.90 35.66 -32.85
CA ALA A 21 20.04 34.81 -32.43
C ALA A 21 19.96 34.41 -30.94
N ASP A 22 19.68 33.16 -30.55
CA ASP A 22 20.31 31.86 -30.90
C ASP A 22 21.79 31.76 -30.47
N GLU A 23 21.99 31.33 -29.23
CA GLU A 23 23.21 30.62 -28.80
C GLU A 23 22.81 29.31 -28.09
N SER A 24 23.29 28.20 -28.63
CA SER A 24 23.14 26.86 -28.06
C SER A 24 24.42 26.45 -27.33
N VAL A 25 24.32 26.15 -26.03
CA VAL A 25 25.50 25.87 -25.18
C VAL A 25 25.67 24.35 -24.98
N ASP A 26 26.58 23.75 -25.75
CA ASP A 26 27.04 22.36 -25.55
C ASP A 26 28.04 22.27 -24.38
N VAL A 27 27.74 21.41 -23.39
CA VAL A 27 28.64 21.10 -22.27
C VAL A 27 28.86 19.58 -22.12
N ARG A 28 29.28 18.90 -23.20
CA ARG A 28 29.88 17.55 -23.09
C ARG A 28 31.38 17.59 -22.79
N ARG A 29 31.80 17.66 -21.52
CA ARG A 29 33.15 17.17 -21.13
C ARG A 29 33.38 16.74 -19.67
N ARG A 30 33.62 15.43 -19.53
CA ARG A 30 34.58 14.76 -18.62
C ARG A 30 34.87 15.40 -17.25
N TRP A 31 34.50 14.67 -16.20
CA TRP A 31 35.45 14.36 -15.12
C TRP A 31 35.67 12.84 -15.02
N ARG A 32 36.73 12.41 -14.32
CA ARG A 32 37.24 11.04 -14.32
C ARG A 32 37.66 10.64 -12.91
N THR A 33 37.12 9.53 -12.41
CA THR A 33 37.76 8.54 -11.50
C THR A 33 38.89 9.01 -10.58
N THR A 34 38.67 9.03 -9.26
CA THR A 34 39.65 8.57 -8.25
C THR A 34 38.90 8.13 -6.99
N LEU A 35 39.55 7.32 -6.14
CA LEU A 35 39.04 6.66 -4.92
C LEU A 35 38.01 5.54 -5.22
N ALA A 36 38.19 4.26 -4.84
CA ALA A 36 39.24 3.56 -4.09
C ALA A 36 39.50 4.03 -2.64
N GLY A 37 39.24 3.25 -1.60
CA GLY A 37 38.61 1.92 -1.56
C GLY A 37 39.03 1.15 -0.30
N VAL A 38 38.08 0.55 0.41
CA VAL A 38 38.34 -0.29 1.58
C VAL A 38 37.46 -1.53 1.50
N VAL A 39 38.09 -2.67 1.21
CA VAL A 39 37.49 -4.00 1.42
C VAL A 39 38.16 -4.60 2.65
N VAL A 40 37.43 -4.71 3.76
CA VAL A 40 37.91 -5.43 4.94
C VAL A 40 37.57 -6.91 4.76
N ALA A 41 38.55 -7.69 4.29
CA ALA A 41 38.43 -9.15 4.20
C ALA A 41 38.92 -9.79 5.51
N THR A 42 38.01 -10.09 6.43
CA THR A 42 38.29 -10.88 7.65
C THR A 42 38.21 -12.38 7.38
N MET A 43 39.25 -12.94 6.77
CA MET A 43 39.47 -14.39 6.81
C MET A 43 39.76 -14.84 8.25
N ALA A 44 38.86 -15.62 8.84
CA ALA A 44 39.11 -16.38 10.05
C ALA A 44 39.15 -17.88 9.72
N MET A 45 40.36 -18.44 9.63
CA MET A 45 40.52 -19.90 9.50
C MET A 45 40.37 -20.56 10.88
N GLY A 46 39.24 -21.23 11.11
CA GLY A 46 39.02 -22.13 12.25
C GLY A 46 38.48 -23.46 11.72
N GLY A 47 39.23 -24.55 11.90
CA GLY A 47 38.91 -25.84 11.30
C GLY A 47 38.72 -26.96 12.32
N ILE A 48 37.99 -27.98 11.88
CA ILE A 48 37.93 -29.34 12.47
C ILE A 48 37.33 -29.43 13.89
N THR A 49 36.04 -29.81 13.93
CA THR A 49 35.66 -31.13 14.48
C THR A 49 34.34 -31.59 13.90
N ALA A 50 34.33 -32.74 13.22
CA ALA A 50 33.09 -33.47 12.96
C ALA A 50 32.81 -34.36 14.19
N LEU A 51 31.59 -34.26 14.74
CA LEU A 51 31.10 -35.09 15.83
C LEU A 51 29.73 -35.63 15.41
N ALA A 52 29.67 -36.94 15.17
CA ALA A 52 28.42 -37.62 14.88
C ALA A 52 27.65 -37.88 16.19
N ALA A 53 26.35 -37.59 16.19
CA ALA A 53 25.42 -37.99 17.23
C ALA A 53 24.26 -38.73 16.58
N SER A 54 24.13 -40.02 16.88
CA SER A 54 22.94 -40.82 16.56
C SER A 54 21.85 -40.58 17.62
N PRO A 55 20.56 -40.79 17.31
CA PRO A 55 19.46 -40.37 18.19
C PRO A 55 19.41 -41.16 19.50
N ALA A 56 18.97 -40.50 20.57
CA ALA A 56 18.67 -41.13 21.85
C ALA A 56 17.16 -41.40 21.94
N ILE A 57 16.80 -42.67 22.12
CA ILE A 57 15.42 -43.12 22.34
C ILE A 57 14.99 -42.78 23.77
N ALA A 58 13.73 -42.36 23.92
CA ALA A 58 13.04 -42.31 25.20
C ALA A 58 11.60 -42.84 25.04
N ASP A 59 11.45 -44.16 25.07
CA ASP A 59 10.17 -44.79 25.39
C ASP A 59 9.79 -44.48 26.85
N ASP A 60 8.55 -44.07 27.09
CA ASP A 60 7.69 -44.84 28.01
C ASP A 60 6.21 -44.64 27.65
N ALA A 61 5.39 -45.68 27.83
CA ALA A 61 3.98 -45.68 27.41
C ALA A 61 3.04 -45.26 28.58
N VAL A 62 1.70 -45.24 28.49
CA VAL A 62 0.81 -46.42 28.35
C VAL A 62 -0.65 -46.00 28.07
N ALA A 63 -1.19 -46.52 26.95
CA ALA A 63 -2.55 -47.03 26.67
C ALA A 63 -3.86 -46.22 26.90
N GLY A 64 -4.77 -46.42 25.93
CA GLY A 64 -6.23 -46.19 26.03
C GLY A 64 -6.76 -45.36 24.85
N ASP A 65 -7.70 -45.81 24.01
CA ASP A 65 -8.31 -47.15 23.83
C ASP A 65 -8.78 -47.28 22.35
N GLN A 66 -9.03 -48.49 21.84
CA GLN A 66 -9.46 -48.71 20.44
C GLN A 66 -10.49 -49.84 20.26
N SER A 67 -11.30 -49.72 19.19
CA SER A 67 -12.33 -50.70 18.73
C SER A 67 -13.57 -50.78 19.64
N THR A 68 -14.81 -50.97 19.18
CA THR A 68 -15.39 -51.49 17.91
C THR A 68 -16.46 -50.48 17.38
N VAL A 69 -17.40 -50.67 16.43
CA VAL A 69 -18.19 -51.80 15.89
C VAL A 69 -18.48 -51.62 14.39
N THR A 70 -18.97 -52.68 13.75
CA THR A 70 -19.28 -52.89 12.32
C THR A 70 -20.54 -52.18 11.77
N ALA A 71 -20.59 -52.05 10.43
CA ALA A 71 -21.77 -51.72 9.63
C ALA A 71 -22.78 -52.88 9.47
N ALA A 72 -23.96 -52.60 8.87
CA ALA A 72 -24.93 -53.61 8.40
C ALA A 72 -25.77 -53.13 7.19
N GLU A 73 -25.79 -53.93 6.12
CA GLU A 73 -26.96 -54.45 5.34
C GLU A 73 -28.15 -53.54 4.89
N SER A 74 -28.85 -53.78 3.76
CA SER A 74 -28.63 -54.68 2.59
C SER A 74 -29.57 -54.39 1.39
N THR A 75 -29.10 -54.71 0.17
CA THR A 75 -29.85 -55.21 -1.03
C THR A 75 -31.01 -54.44 -1.73
N THR A 76 -30.69 -53.87 -2.91
CA THR A 76 -31.31 -54.06 -4.27
C THR A 76 -32.82 -53.92 -4.57
N THR A 77 -33.17 -53.29 -5.72
CA THR A 77 -33.97 -53.89 -6.84
C THR A 77 -33.90 -53.08 -8.16
N THR A 78 -33.21 -53.64 -9.17
CA THR A 78 -33.53 -53.77 -10.63
C THR A 78 -34.32 -52.70 -11.44
N ALA A 79 -33.61 -51.99 -12.34
CA ALA A 79 -33.72 -51.90 -13.84
C ALA A 79 -35.09 -51.73 -14.57
N PRO A 80 -35.18 -51.39 -15.90
CA PRO A 80 -34.12 -51.27 -16.93
C PRO A 80 -34.16 -49.99 -17.82
N ALA A 81 -33.34 -49.97 -18.89
CA ALA A 81 -33.04 -48.81 -19.75
C ALA A 81 -33.91 -48.67 -21.02
N GLY A 82 -33.73 -47.55 -21.74
CA GLY A 82 -34.20 -47.29 -23.11
C GLY A 82 -33.20 -46.40 -23.87
N ASP A 83 -33.10 -46.60 -25.19
CA ASP A 83 -32.05 -46.05 -26.08
C ASP A 83 -32.60 -44.92 -27.00
N PRO A 84 -31.92 -44.37 -28.04
CA PRO A 84 -31.69 -42.93 -28.11
C PRO A 84 -32.41 -42.21 -29.27
N ALA A 85 -32.29 -40.87 -29.32
CA ALA A 85 -32.74 -40.05 -30.45
C ALA A 85 -31.81 -38.84 -30.69
N ASP A 86 -31.59 -38.51 -31.97
CA ASP A 86 -30.69 -37.47 -32.46
C ASP A 86 -31.50 -36.20 -32.90
N PRO A 87 -30.95 -35.17 -33.58
CA PRO A 87 -30.86 -33.82 -33.02
C PRO A 87 -31.86 -32.82 -33.62
N ALA A 88 -32.07 -31.69 -32.94
CA ALA A 88 -32.96 -30.62 -33.41
C ALA A 88 -32.35 -29.21 -33.32
N ALA A 89 -32.28 -28.57 -34.49
CA ALA A 89 -32.12 -27.15 -34.82
C ALA A 89 -31.84 -26.09 -33.71
N GLN A 90 -30.84 -25.25 -33.99
CA GLN A 90 -30.69 -23.93 -33.38
C GLN A 90 -31.75 -22.95 -33.94
N GLU A 91 -32.43 -22.22 -33.05
CA GLU A 91 -33.05 -20.91 -33.36
C GLU A 91 -32.37 -19.81 -32.52
N PRO A 92 -32.37 -18.54 -32.97
CA PRO A 92 -31.54 -17.50 -32.37
C PRO A 92 -32.09 -16.98 -31.04
N ALA A 93 -31.19 -16.67 -30.11
CA ALA A 93 -31.54 -16.13 -28.81
C ALA A 93 -32.17 -14.73 -28.92
N VAL A 94 -33.28 -14.53 -28.20
CA VAL A 94 -33.82 -13.21 -27.87
C VAL A 94 -33.14 -12.75 -26.57
N PRO A 95 -32.63 -11.50 -26.47
CA PRO A 95 -32.05 -11.01 -25.23
C PRO A 95 -33.11 -10.94 -24.12
N PRO A 96 -32.73 -11.20 -22.85
CA PRO A 96 -33.65 -11.01 -21.72
C PRO A 96 -34.04 -9.54 -21.58
N ALA A 97 -35.25 -9.30 -21.08
CA ALA A 97 -35.70 -7.96 -20.69
C ALA A 97 -35.31 -7.67 -19.23
N ASP A 98 -35.05 -6.40 -18.94
CA ASP A 98 -34.69 -5.95 -17.59
C ASP A 98 -35.79 -6.25 -16.56
N PRO A 99 -35.44 -6.61 -15.31
CA PRO A 99 -36.41 -6.73 -14.23
C PRO A 99 -37.01 -5.35 -13.87
N PRO A 100 -38.27 -5.29 -13.41
CA PRO A 100 -38.86 -4.04 -12.93
C PRO A 100 -38.21 -3.58 -11.63
N ALA A 101 -38.05 -2.28 -11.44
CA ALA A 101 -37.52 -1.69 -10.21
C ALA A 101 -38.54 -1.76 -9.06
N ASP A 102 -38.05 -2.03 -7.85
CA ASP A 102 -38.86 -2.06 -6.63
C ASP A 102 -39.32 -0.65 -6.18
N PRO A 103 -40.51 -0.54 -5.54
CA PRO A 103 -40.96 0.70 -4.93
C PRO A 103 -40.22 0.99 -3.60
N PRO A 104 -40.11 2.27 -3.18
CA PRO A 104 -39.46 2.63 -1.93
C PRO A 104 -40.27 2.17 -0.71
N ALA A 105 -39.56 1.81 0.38
CA ALA A 105 -40.17 1.46 1.65
C ALA A 105 -40.59 2.71 2.46
N GLU A 106 -41.74 2.62 3.14
CA GLU A 106 -42.18 3.62 4.13
C GLU A 106 -41.68 3.27 5.54
N GLU A 107 -41.38 4.29 6.34
CA GLU A 107 -40.82 4.18 7.69
C GLU A 107 -41.92 4.01 8.77
N PRO A 108 -41.81 3.04 9.70
CA PRO A 108 -42.86 2.78 10.69
C PRO A 108 -42.74 3.67 11.95
N ALA A 109 -43.76 4.48 12.21
CA ALA A 109 -43.81 5.38 13.38
C ALA A 109 -43.97 4.65 14.73
N SER A 110 -43.38 5.22 15.79
CA SER A 110 -43.38 4.67 17.16
C SER A 110 -44.71 4.89 17.91
N PRO A 111 -45.11 3.98 18.83
CA PRO A 111 -46.31 4.14 19.67
C PRO A 111 -46.06 5.02 20.92
N PRO A 112 -47.11 5.62 21.51
CA PRO A 112 -47.01 6.41 22.75
C PRO A 112 -46.96 5.54 24.01
N ALA A 113 -46.47 6.12 25.11
CA ALA A 113 -46.47 5.51 26.44
C ALA A 113 -47.51 6.19 27.37
N ASP A 114 -48.29 5.38 28.09
CA ASP A 114 -49.36 5.85 29.00
C ASP A 114 -48.84 6.28 30.38
N THR A 115 -49.47 7.32 30.94
CA THR A 115 -49.36 7.68 32.36
C THR A 115 -50.37 6.90 33.20
N PRO A 116 -49.97 6.43 34.39
CA PRO A 116 -50.87 6.56 35.53
C PRO A 116 -50.15 7.16 36.75
N ALA A 117 -50.88 8.00 37.50
CA ALA A 117 -50.44 8.52 38.79
C ALA A 117 -51.04 7.69 39.93
N ASP A 118 -50.33 7.56 41.04
CA ASP A 118 -50.97 7.32 42.34
C ASP A 118 -50.14 7.90 43.50
N THR A 119 -50.79 8.28 44.59
CA THR A 119 -50.20 8.82 45.83
C THR A 119 -51.25 8.79 46.93
N PRO A 120 -50.98 8.17 48.10
CA PRO A 120 -51.09 8.97 49.32
C PRO A 120 -50.20 8.57 50.53
N ALA A 121 -49.98 9.58 51.37
CA ALA A 121 -50.03 9.55 52.85
C ALA A 121 -48.77 9.40 53.74
N GLN A 122 -48.64 10.42 54.60
CA GLN A 122 -48.32 10.39 56.05
C GLN A 122 -46.86 10.40 56.55
N GLU A 123 -46.49 11.59 57.03
CA GLU A 123 -45.59 11.86 58.18
C GLU A 123 -46.16 11.25 59.49
N PRO A 124 -45.35 11.03 60.55
CA PRO A 124 -45.25 12.08 61.60
C PRO A 124 -43.91 12.21 62.37
N ALA A 125 -43.46 13.46 62.52
CA ALA A 125 -42.92 14.15 63.71
C ALA A 125 -41.92 13.48 64.70
N ALA A 126 -40.75 14.14 64.82
CA ALA A 126 -40.13 14.64 66.08
C ALA A 126 -39.55 13.63 67.13
N PRO A 127 -38.70 14.04 68.11
CA PRO A 127 -38.34 15.40 68.55
C PRO A 127 -36.81 15.70 68.68
N ALA A 128 -36.46 16.78 69.38
CA ALA A 128 -35.12 17.42 69.39
C ALA A 128 -34.52 17.63 70.79
N GLU A 129 -33.19 17.83 70.85
CA GLU A 129 -32.45 18.68 71.81
C GLU A 129 -31.27 19.33 71.02
N ALA A 130 -30.91 20.63 71.08
CA ALA A 130 -31.03 21.74 72.03
C ALA A 130 -29.76 22.00 72.89
N ALA A 131 -28.91 22.92 72.42
CA ALA A 131 -27.90 23.62 73.24
C ALA A 131 -27.60 25.01 72.64
N ALA A 132 -27.34 26.01 73.49
CA ALA A 132 -27.13 27.42 73.13
C ALA A 132 -26.03 28.05 74.04
N PRO A 133 -25.53 29.28 73.78
CA PRO A 133 -24.18 29.71 74.16
C PRO A 133 -24.05 30.28 75.59
N PRO A 134 -22.82 30.50 76.09
CA PRO A 134 -22.14 31.80 75.93
C PRO A 134 -20.77 31.63 75.19
N ALA A 135 -19.90 32.63 74.99
CA ALA A 135 -19.76 33.99 75.56
C ALA A 135 -19.15 35.00 74.55
N GLU A 136 -18.85 36.22 75.02
CA GLU A 136 -18.33 37.38 74.28
C GLU A 136 -16.96 37.85 74.83
N VAL A 137 -15.99 38.16 73.96
CA VAL A 137 -14.79 38.96 74.29
C VAL A 137 -14.42 39.84 73.08
N ALA A 138 -14.11 41.12 73.33
CA ALA A 138 -13.81 42.14 72.32
C ALA A 138 -12.31 42.17 71.90
N PRO A 139 -11.89 42.94 70.87
CA PRO A 139 -10.70 42.65 70.07
C PRO A 139 -9.37 43.20 70.62
N ALA A 140 -8.26 42.71 70.03
CA ALA A 140 -6.91 43.23 70.19
C ALA A 140 -6.23 43.44 68.81
N GLU A 141 -5.27 44.36 68.75
CA GLU A 141 -4.71 44.92 67.51
C GLU A 141 -3.66 44.03 66.83
N SER A 142 -3.47 44.23 65.51
CA SER A 142 -2.21 43.93 64.80
C SER A 142 -2.03 44.87 63.58
N PRO A 143 -0.78 45.09 63.11
CA PRO A 143 -0.43 46.40 62.57
C PRO A 143 -0.22 46.50 61.05
N ALA A 144 -0.52 47.69 60.53
CA ALA A 144 0.14 48.44 59.46
C ALA A 144 0.69 47.70 58.22
N GLU A 145 0.06 47.99 57.06
CA GLU A 145 0.67 47.82 55.73
C GLU A 145 1.95 48.64 55.55
N PRO A 146 2.88 48.19 54.68
CA PRO A 146 4.07 48.96 54.30
C PRO A 146 3.72 50.08 53.30
N ALA A 147 4.20 51.29 53.56
CA ALA A 147 3.86 52.49 52.79
C ALA A 147 4.43 52.52 51.37
N ALA A 148 3.65 53.06 50.43
CA ALA A 148 4.07 53.38 49.07
C ALA A 148 5.21 54.42 49.02
N LYS A 149 6.00 54.39 47.95
CA LYS A 149 7.04 55.40 47.67
C LYS A 149 6.93 55.98 46.26
N SER A 150 6.35 57.18 46.20
CA SER A 150 6.80 58.30 45.35
C SER A 150 7.25 57.96 43.91
N ALA A 151 6.29 57.89 42.99
CA ALA A 151 6.54 58.45 41.66
C ALA A 151 6.57 59.99 41.77
N ALA A 152 7.49 60.63 41.04
CA ALA A 152 7.59 62.09 40.95
C ALA A 152 7.84 62.49 39.49
N ASP A 153 7.46 63.72 39.16
CA ASP A 153 7.77 64.40 37.89
C ASP A 153 7.21 63.79 36.60
N VAL A 154 5.89 63.54 36.58
CA VAL A 154 5.04 64.04 35.48
C VAL A 154 3.88 64.83 36.09
N GLN A 155 3.92 66.16 35.96
CA GLN A 155 2.78 67.02 36.25
C GLN A 155 2.31 67.72 34.98
N LEU A 156 1.26 67.21 34.34
CA LEU A 156 0.21 68.05 33.78
C LEU A 156 -1.10 67.25 33.62
N LEU A 157 -2.19 67.87 34.05
CA LEU A 157 -3.58 67.61 33.64
C LEU A 157 -4.05 66.15 33.53
N LEU A 158 -4.29 65.53 34.69
CA LEU A 158 -5.46 64.64 34.86
C LEU A 158 -6.38 65.28 35.90
N VAL A 159 -7.34 66.04 35.40
CA VAL A 159 -8.45 66.65 36.13
C VAL A 159 -9.72 66.25 35.35
N PRO A 160 -10.83 65.83 35.98
CA PRO A 160 -12.09 65.66 35.26
C PRO A 160 -12.45 66.98 34.55
N PRO A 161 -13.13 66.95 33.39
CA PRO A 161 -13.44 68.15 32.60
C PRO A 161 -14.15 69.18 33.49
N GLY A 162 -13.45 70.28 33.78
CA GLY A 162 -13.77 71.19 34.86
C GLY A 162 -14.79 72.26 34.48
N GLU A 163 -15.16 73.08 35.47
CA GLU A 163 -16.05 74.25 35.32
C GLU A 163 -15.37 75.44 34.58
N GLU A 164 -14.35 75.17 33.76
CA GLU A 164 -13.51 76.17 33.06
C GLU A 164 -13.75 76.14 31.54
N VAL A 165 -13.72 77.31 30.90
CA VAL A 165 -13.92 77.47 29.46
C VAL A 165 -12.72 76.95 28.66
N VAL A 166 -12.97 76.07 27.70
CA VAL A 166 -11.95 75.55 26.77
C VAL A 166 -11.97 76.29 25.43
N GLU A 167 -10.79 76.45 24.81
CA GLU A 167 -10.66 77.06 23.47
C GLU A 167 -10.75 76.01 22.34
N LYS A 168 -10.27 74.78 22.61
CA LYS A 168 -10.28 73.64 21.70
C LYS A 168 -10.88 72.43 22.41
N VAL A 169 -11.47 71.54 21.63
CA VAL A 169 -12.05 70.28 22.08
C VAL A 169 -11.53 69.19 21.15
N GLU A 170 -11.17 68.05 21.70
CA GLU A 170 -10.88 66.86 20.89
C GLU A 170 -12.20 66.13 20.60
N ILE A 171 -12.41 65.74 19.35
CA ILE A 171 -13.65 65.08 18.90
C ILE A 171 -13.35 63.89 18.00
N CYS A 172 -14.26 62.91 17.99
CA CYS A 172 -14.32 61.92 16.92
C CYS A 172 -15.16 62.52 15.79
N HIS A 173 -14.49 63.14 14.83
CA HIS A 173 -15.13 63.69 13.64
C HIS A 173 -15.50 62.56 12.68
N ARG A 174 -16.76 62.51 12.23
CA ARG A 174 -17.27 61.54 11.25
C ARG A 174 -16.52 61.61 9.92
N THR A 175 -16.49 60.52 9.17
CA THR A 175 -16.08 60.51 7.77
C THR A 175 -17.19 59.95 6.88
N ASP A 176 -16.96 59.85 5.56
CA ASP A 176 -17.83 59.09 4.65
C ASP A 176 -17.41 57.60 4.51
N SER A 177 -16.42 57.14 5.28
CA SER A 177 -15.79 55.83 5.16
C SER A 177 -16.28 54.85 6.23
N TYR A 178 -17.09 53.86 5.83
CA TYR A 178 -17.50 52.74 6.71
C TYR A 178 -16.31 51.98 7.31
N LYS A 179 -15.13 52.03 6.66
CA LYS A 179 -13.90 51.39 7.15
C LYS A 179 -13.10 52.26 8.12
N ASN A 180 -13.29 53.57 8.10
CA ASN A 180 -12.63 54.48 9.04
C ASN A 180 -13.66 55.53 9.48
N PRO A 181 -14.67 55.13 10.27
CA PRO A 181 -15.88 55.94 10.49
C PRO A 181 -15.60 57.25 11.21
N TYR A 182 -14.54 57.30 12.01
CA TYR A 182 -14.11 58.49 12.75
C TYR A 182 -12.64 58.82 12.52
N VAL A 183 -12.29 60.09 12.72
CA VAL A 183 -10.92 60.58 12.88
C VAL A 183 -10.84 61.56 14.03
N ILE A 184 -9.79 61.46 14.85
CA ILE A 184 -9.49 62.43 15.90
C ILE A 184 -9.22 63.80 15.26
N ASN A 185 -9.90 64.84 15.74
CA ASN A 185 -9.63 66.23 15.38
C ASN A 185 -9.68 67.13 16.62
N GLU A 186 -8.96 68.26 16.59
CA GLU A 186 -9.03 69.32 17.61
C GLU A 186 -9.59 70.65 17.04
N PRO A 187 -10.89 70.76 16.73
CA PRO A 187 -11.56 72.03 16.40
C PRO A 187 -11.59 73.04 17.58
N ASN A 188 -12.23 74.20 17.34
CA ASN A 188 -12.44 75.25 18.36
C ASN A 188 -13.82 75.09 18.99
N ALA A 189 -13.88 75.15 20.33
CA ALA A 189 -15.09 74.87 21.12
C ALA A 189 -16.36 75.63 20.68
N ASN A 190 -16.22 76.84 20.12
CA ASN A 190 -17.37 77.60 19.62
C ASN A 190 -17.80 77.12 18.22
N GLY A 191 -16.84 76.74 17.37
CA GLY A 191 -17.10 76.12 16.06
C GLY A 191 -17.68 74.70 16.16
N ASP A 192 -17.43 74.01 17.28
CA ASP A 192 -18.07 72.74 17.59
C ASP A 192 -19.57 72.91 17.84
N VAL A 193 -19.95 73.92 18.61
CA VAL A 193 -21.36 74.22 18.91
C VAL A 193 -22.09 74.85 17.72
N ASP A 194 -21.46 75.83 17.05
CA ASP A 194 -22.08 76.54 15.92
C ASP A 194 -22.03 75.74 14.59
N GLY A 195 -21.14 74.75 14.47
CA GLY A 195 -20.88 73.97 13.25
C GLY A 195 -21.17 72.49 13.44
N HIS A 196 -20.23 71.73 14.02
CA HIS A 196 -20.28 70.27 14.13
C HIS A 196 -21.58 69.76 14.76
N ALA A 197 -22.01 70.35 15.88
CA ALA A 197 -23.25 70.07 16.58
C ALA A 197 -24.54 70.50 15.85
N THR A 198 -24.44 71.02 14.63
CA THR A 198 -25.59 71.36 13.77
C THR A 198 -25.55 70.70 12.39
N GLU A 199 -24.37 70.49 11.82
CA GLU A 199 -24.18 69.88 10.49
C GLU A 199 -23.83 68.39 10.53
N HIS A 200 -23.33 67.84 11.65
CA HIS A 200 -22.85 66.46 11.76
C HIS A 200 -23.62 65.68 12.85
N VAL A 201 -24.95 65.81 12.81
CA VAL A 201 -25.90 65.36 13.85
C VAL A 201 -26.58 64.01 13.56
N GLY A 202 -25.91 63.12 12.83
CA GLY A 202 -26.35 61.72 12.68
C GLY A 202 -26.17 60.91 13.97
N PRO A 203 -26.65 59.65 14.01
CA PRO A 203 -26.40 58.74 15.14
C PRO A 203 -24.90 58.39 15.28
N VAL A 204 -24.52 57.78 16.40
CA VAL A 204 -23.24 57.05 16.53
C VAL A 204 -23.12 56.01 15.40
N PHE A 205 -21.92 55.85 14.83
CA PHE A 205 -21.65 54.75 13.89
C PHE A 205 -21.61 53.40 14.62
N TYR A 206 -22.25 52.39 14.04
CA TYR A 206 -22.13 50.99 14.44
C TYR A 206 -22.00 50.10 13.18
N PRO A 207 -21.35 48.93 13.24
CA PRO A 207 -21.01 48.14 12.04
C PRO A 207 -22.21 47.72 11.19
N GLU A 208 -23.38 47.49 11.78
CA GLU A 208 -24.63 47.12 11.10
C GLU A 208 -25.44 48.31 10.57
N ILE A 209 -24.92 49.55 10.67
CA ILE A 209 -25.65 50.75 10.26
C ILE A 209 -26.03 50.69 8.76
N PRO A 210 -27.29 50.97 8.38
CA PRO A 210 -27.73 50.81 7.00
C PRO A 210 -26.85 51.55 6.00
N LYS A 211 -26.57 50.92 4.84
CA LYS A 211 -25.66 51.48 3.84
C LYS A 211 -26.23 52.78 3.27
N HIS A 212 -25.39 53.82 3.24
CA HIS A 212 -25.73 55.22 2.94
C HIS A 212 -26.46 56.00 4.06
N THR A 213 -26.44 55.51 5.31
CA THR A 213 -26.75 56.36 6.47
C THR A 213 -25.56 57.24 6.79
N GLU A 214 -25.78 58.55 6.87
CA GLU A 214 -24.84 59.50 7.48
C GLU A 214 -24.90 59.39 9.01
N TRP A 215 -23.79 59.02 9.65
CA TRP A 215 -23.60 59.10 11.11
C TRP A 215 -23.22 60.52 11.54
N GLY A 216 -23.05 60.75 12.84
CA GLY A 216 -22.68 62.04 13.42
C GLY A 216 -21.35 62.01 14.17
N ASP A 217 -20.82 63.19 14.46
CA ASP A 217 -19.62 63.38 15.28
C ASP A 217 -19.89 62.93 16.73
N ILE A 218 -18.84 62.51 17.44
CA ILE A 218 -18.89 62.29 18.90
C ILE A 218 -18.06 63.40 19.55
N ILE A 219 -18.72 64.17 20.43
CA ILE A 219 -18.17 65.39 21.01
C ILE A 219 -18.41 65.35 22.52
N PRO A 220 -17.36 65.45 23.37
CA PRO A 220 -17.50 65.47 24.82
C PRO A 220 -18.29 66.69 25.34
N PRO A 221 -18.82 66.65 26.57
CA PRO A 221 -19.36 67.82 27.24
C PRO A 221 -18.26 68.80 27.65
N PHE A 222 -18.48 70.10 27.46
CA PHE A 222 -17.51 71.15 27.81
C PHE A 222 -18.17 72.51 28.10
N TYR A 223 -17.41 73.43 28.69
CA TYR A 223 -17.80 74.83 28.84
C TYR A 223 -17.11 75.71 27.78
N TYR A 224 -17.84 76.66 27.21
CA TYR A 224 -17.39 77.55 26.14
C TYR A 224 -17.94 78.98 26.30
N GLY A 225 -17.52 79.90 25.43
CA GLY A 225 -17.96 81.30 25.43
C GLY A 225 -17.12 82.22 26.32
N ASP A 226 -17.77 83.06 27.13
CA ASP A 226 -17.09 84.01 28.02
C ASP A 226 -16.73 83.34 29.36
N PRO A 227 -15.45 83.32 29.80
CA PRO A 227 -15.06 82.78 31.11
C PRO A 227 -15.72 83.44 32.32
N ALA A 228 -16.39 84.60 32.16
CA ALA A 228 -17.17 85.26 33.21
C ALA A 228 -18.66 84.85 33.25
N ASP A 229 -19.18 84.24 32.18
CA ASP A 229 -20.57 83.75 32.07
C ASP A 229 -20.60 82.53 31.11
N PRO A 230 -20.02 81.38 31.53
CA PRO A 230 -19.73 80.27 30.63
C PRO A 230 -20.98 79.51 30.19
N SER A 231 -21.07 79.24 28.88
CA SER A 231 -22.10 78.37 28.32
C SER A 231 -21.67 76.91 28.41
N TYR A 232 -22.60 76.00 28.70
CA TYR A 232 -22.33 74.56 28.78
C TYR A 232 -22.86 73.85 27.54
N PHE A 233 -22.01 73.03 26.90
CA PHE A 233 -22.40 72.09 25.86
C PHE A 233 -22.51 70.69 26.48
N PRO A 234 -23.65 69.98 26.33
CA PRO A 234 -23.87 68.68 26.96
C PRO A 234 -23.19 67.50 26.24
N GLY A 235 -22.44 67.77 25.17
CA GLY A 235 -21.91 66.77 24.25
C GLY A 235 -22.85 66.48 23.07
N LEU A 236 -22.29 65.90 22.01
CA LEU A 236 -23.02 65.33 20.88
C LEU A 236 -22.70 63.83 20.83
N ASN A 237 -23.74 63.00 20.66
CA ASN A 237 -23.61 61.54 20.67
C ASN A 237 -22.85 61.00 21.91
N TRP A 238 -22.96 61.70 23.04
CA TRP A 238 -22.22 61.39 24.27
C TRP A 238 -22.98 60.39 25.18
N ASP A 239 -23.53 59.35 24.57
CA ASP A 239 -24.08 58.17 25.27
C ASP A 239 -22.97 57.13 25.54
N ALA A 240 -23.35 55.92 25.97
CA ALA A 240 -22.39 54.88 26.31
C ALA A 240 -21.58 54.40 25.09
N ASP A 241 -22.21 54.36 23.91
CA ASP A 241 -21.59 53.84 22.68
C ASP A 241 -20.60 54.89 22.14
N GLY A 242 -21.01 56.17 22.12
CA GLY A 242 -20.10 57.26 21.78
C GLY A 242 -18.94 57.43 22.77
N GLN A 243 -19.18 57.29 24.08
CA GLN A 243 -18.12 57.30 25.10
C GLN A 243 -17.13 56.15 24.87
N ALA A 244 -17.60 54.92 24.61
CA ALA A 244 -16.73 53.77 24.35
C ALA A 244 -15.87 53.95 23.07
N ILE A 245 -16.39 54.62 22.04
CA ILE A 245 -15.62 54.96 20.83
C ILE A 245 -14.59 56.05 21.14
N TYR A 246 -14.96 57.10 21.87
CA TYR A 246 -14.06 58.20 22.22
C TYR A 246 -12.92 57.76 23.14
N GLU A 247 -13.21 56.95 24.17
CA GLU A 247 -12.20 56.39 25.09
C GLU A 247 -11.26 55.37 24.41
N ASN A 248 -11.60 54.92 23.19
CA ASN A 248 -10.83 53.98 22.37
C ASN A 248 -10.13 54.68 21.18
N ASP A 249 -9.60 55.90 21.39
CA ASP A 249 -8.91 56.72 20.37
C ASP A 249 -9.75 56.92 19.07
N CYS A 250 -11.07 57.02 19.21
CA CYS A 250 -12.06 57.08 18.12
C CYS A 250 -12.15 55.82 17.23
N ALA A 251 -11.53 54.70 17.61
CA ALA A 251 -11.75 53.41 16.97
C ALA A 251 -13.04 52.76 17.48
N VAL A 252 -13.84 52.18 16.57
CA VAL A 252 -15.15 51.60 16.92
C VAL A 252 -14.98 50.22 17.52
N PRO A 253 -15.45 49.96 18.76
CA PRO A 253 -15.45 48.63 19.34
C PRO A 253 -16.31 47.66 18.52
N THR A 254 -15.77 46.48 18.21
CA THR A 254 -16.50 45.39 17.54
C THR A 254 -16.80 44.26 18.52
N GLU A 255 -17.82 43.46 18.20
CA GLU A 255 -18.00 42.16 18.84
C GLU A 255 -17.00 41.17 18.23
N VAL A 256 -16.24 40.48 19.08
CA VAL A 256 -15.30 39.45 18.65
C VAL A 256 -16.10 38.18 18.31
N PRO A 257 -16.05 37.66 17.06
CA PRO A 257 -16.68 36.39 16.71
C PRO A 257 -16.03 35.22 17.44
N GLU A 258 -16.84 34.24 17.81
CA GLU A 258 -16.39 32.99 18.44
C GLU A 258 -15.79 32.06 17.37
N LEU A 259 -14.56 31.56 17.62
CA LEU A 259 -13.92 30.52 16.83
C LEU A 259 -14.08 29.17 17.52
N MET A 260 -14.73 28.24 16.83
CA MET A 260 -14.90 26.85 17.26
C MET A 260 -14.10 25.94 16.34
N ILE A 261 -13.08 25.25 16.87
CA ILE A 261 -12.24 24.31 16.12
C ILE A 261 -12.57 22.86 16.41
N THR A 262 -12.40 22.00 15.39
CA THR A 262 -12.49 20.54 15.48
C THR A 262 -11.26 19.95 14.78
N PRO A 263 -10.13 19.80 15.50
CA PRO A 263 -8.99 19.03 15.01
C PRO A 263 -9.33 17.54 14.96
N GLN A 264 -8.95 16.87 13.88
CA GLN A 264 -9.12 15.44 13.64
C GLN A 264 -7.78 14.83 13.25
N SER A 265 -7.20 14.03 14.13
CA SER A 265 -6.12 13.11 13.76
C SER A 265 -6.67 12.06 12.79
N CYS A 266 -5.95 11.79 11.70
CA CYS A 266 -6.16 10.65 10.79
C CYS A 266 -7.51 10.61 10.05
N VAL A 267 -7.57 11.28 8.89
CA VAL A 267 -8.65 11.04 7.92
C VAL A 267 -8.34 9.78 7.12
N GLU A 268 -9.34 8.92 6.91
CA GLU A 268 -9.18 7.62 6.22
C GLU A 268 -8.44 7.75 4.88
N GLY A 269 -7.36 6.97 4.72
CA GLY A 269 -6.60 6.88 3.48
C GLY A 269 -5.51 7.93 3.26
N GLY A 270 -5.14 8.73 4.27
CA GLY A 270 -4.04 9.70 4.18
C GLY A 270 -3.11 9.73 5.41
N PRO A 271 -1.85 10.18 5.26
CA PRO A 271 -0.89 10.35 6.37
C PRO A 271 -1.10 11.67 7.15
N ASN A 272 -2.25 12.30 6.98
CA ASN A 272 -2.56 13.66 7.42
C ASN A 272 -3.86 13.66 8.24
N GLY A 273 -3.94 14.56 9.21
CA GLY A 273 -5.20 14.94 9.85
C GLY A 273 -5.91 16.07 9.11
N GLN A 274 -7.00 16.54 9.72
CA GLN A 274 -7.82 17.65 9.23
C GLN A 274 -8.16 18.59 10.38
N LEU A 275 -8.16 19.89 10.10
CA LEU A 275 -8.81 20.90 10.93
C LEU A 275 -10.09 21.32 10.21
N ASP A 276 -11.25 21.12 10.82
CA ASP A 276 -12.46 21.87 10.48
C ASP A 276 -12.67 22.97 11.54
N PHE A 277 -13.22 24.12 11.13
CA PHE A 277 -13.56 25.19 12.04
C PHE A 277 -14.81 25.97 11.61
N THR A 278 -15.47 26.58 12.58
CA THR A 278 -16.56 27.55 12.43
C THR A 278 -16.13 28.86 13.08
N LEU A 279 -16.37 29.99 12.42
CA LEU A 279 -16.14 31.34 12.95
C LEU A 279 -17.42 32.18 12.80
N GLY A 280 -17.92 32.77 13.87
CA GLY A 280 -19.10 33.63 13.80
C GLY A 280 -19.64 34.16 15.13
N PRO A 281 -20.66 35.02 15.10
CA PRO A 281 -21.25 35.62 13.90
C PRO A 281 -20.37 36.76 13.35
N LEU A 282 -20.12 36.79 12.04
CA LEU A 282 -19.37 37.89 11.41
C LEU A 282 -20.23 39.14 11.20
N GLN A 283 -19.59 40.31 11.12
CA GLN A 283 -20.24 41.61 10.88
C GLN A 283 -20.08 42.11 9.42
N PRO A 284 -21.13 42.64 8.77
CA PRO A 284 -21.21 42.89 7.32
C PRO A 284 -20.39 44.07 6.77
N ASN A 285 -19.60 44.74 7.62
CA ASN A 285 -18.69 45.83 7.24
C ASN A 285 -17.28 45.68 7.84
N VAL A 286 -16.98 44.55 8.48
CA VAL A 286 -15.64 44.17 8.95
C VAL A 286 -15.07 43.11 7.99
N ASP A 287 -13.77 43.18 7.70
CA ASP A 287 -13.06 42.08 7.02
C ASP A 287 -12.43 41.16 8.07
N TYR A 288 -12.48 39.84 7.85
CA TYR A 288 -11.94 38.84 8.75
C TYR A 288 -10.96 37.93 8.03
N ARG A 289 -9.93 37.46 8.74
CA ARG A 289 -8.91 36.54 8.24
C ARG A 289 -8.63 35.48 9.30
N VAL A 290 -8.63 34.21 8.90
CA VAL A 290 -8.17 33.10 9.73
C VAL A 290 -6.86 32.61 9.14
N THR A 291 -5.84 32.49 9.96
CA THR A 291 -4.49 32.07 9.53
C THR A 291 -4.02 30.91 10.41
N VAL A 292 -3.53 29.83 9.79
CA VAL A 292 -3.02 28.63 10.48
C VAL A 292 -1.51 28.52 10.26
N TRP A 293 -0.79 28.41 11.36
CA TRP A 293 0.67 28.35 11.44
C TRP A 293 1.11 27.02 12.06
N ASP A 294 2.23 26.47 11.61
CA ASP A 294 2.90 25.37 12.32
C ASP A 294 3.78 25.88 13.47
N SER A 295 4.25 24.95 14.31
CA SER A 295 5.21 25.20 15.40
C SER A 295 6.60 25.74 14.97
N SER A 296 6.81 26.00 13.67
CA SER A 296 8.00 26.67 13.12
C SER A 296 7.67 28.05 12.53
N ASP A 297 6.57 28.67 12.96
CA ASP A 297 6.03 29.96 12.49
C ASP A 297 5.79 30.01 10.96
N THR A 298 5.59 28.85 10.32
CA THR A 298 5.36 28.78 8.87
C THR A 298 3.87 28.77 8.55
N LEU A 299 3.47 29.60 7.59
CA LEU A 299 2.09 29.70 7.11
C LEU A 299 1.65 28.41 6.40
N VAL A 300 0.63 27.74 6.93
CA VAL A 300 0.10 26.48 6.37
C VAL A 300 -1.22 26.69 5.63
N ALA A 301 -2.14 27.47 6.21
CA ALA A 301 -3.42 27.80 5.59
C ALA A 301 -3.86 29.24 5.89
N GLN A 302 -4.64 29.83 5.00
CA GLN A 302 -5.25 31.14 5.22
C GLN A 302 -6.61 31.24 4.53
N PHE A 303 -7.57 31.80 5.24
CA PHE A 303 -8.95 32.04 4.82
C PHE A 303 -9.29 33.51 5.07
N GLY A 304 -10.17 34.10 4.26
CA GLY A 304 -10.51 35.50 4.41
C GLY A 304 -11.88 35.83 3.84
N TRP A 305 -12.59 36.71 4.54
CA TRP A 305 -13.95 37.12 4.24
C TRP A 305 -14.11 38.63 4.38
N SER A 306 -15.01 39.21 3.58
CA SER A 306 -15.29 40.65 3.58
C SER A 306 -16.74 40.88 3.19
N GLY A 307 -17.44 41.76 3.91
CA GLY A 307 -18.80 42.19 3.57
C GLY A 307 -19.89 41.13 3.78
N ILE A 308 -19.68 40.16 4.66
CA ILE A 308 -20.62 39.08 4.98
C ILE A 308 -21.04 39.09 6.45
N SER A 309 -22.13 38.43 6.80
CA SER A 309 -22.67 38.40 8.17
C SER A 309 -23.14 37.02 8.59
N GLY A 310 -22.99 36.70 9.87
CA GLY A 310 -23.27 35.37 10.41
C GLY A 310 -22.09 34.42 10.23
N ASP A 311 -22.34 33.13 10.38
CA ASP A 311 -21.27 32.14 10.59
C ASP A 311 -20.64 31.66 9.27
N VAL A 312 -19.34 31.36 9.31
CA VAL A 312 -18.60 30.73 8.22
C VAL A 312 -17.86 29.50 8.70
N ASN A 313 -17.73 28.52 7.80
CA ASN A 313 -16.92 27.33 8.04
C ASN A 313 -15.71 27.32 7.09
N GLY A 314 -14.62 26.72 7.53
CA GLY A 314 -13.45 26.44 6.70
C GLY A 314 -12.73 25.16 7.16
N ASN A 315 -11.86 24.62 6.32
CA ASN A 315 -11.06 23.46 6.68
C ASN A 315 -9.70 23.38 5.98
N ALA A 316 -8.77 22.68 6.61
CA ALA A 316 -7.41 22.47 6.14
C ALA A 316 -6.95 21.02 6.42
N GLY A 317 -6.34 20.37 5.42
CA GLY A 317 -5.59 19.13 5.65
C GLY A 317 -4.21 19.46 6.20
N LEU A 318 -3.81 18.82 7.31
CA LEU A 318 -2.62 19.13 8.08
C LEU A 318 -1.80 17.85 8.32
N ALA A 319 -0.48 17.97 8.34
CA ALA A 319 0.38 16.86 8.78
C ALA A 319 0.28 16.67 10.31
N PRO A 320 0.80 15.58 10.88
CA PRO A 320 1.03 15.50 12.32
C PRO A 320 1.94 16.62 12.82
N GLY A 321 1.60 17.21 13.97
CA GLY A 321 2.36 18.30 14.60
C GLY A 321 1.48 19.26 15.41
N ASP A 322 2.15 20.19 16.11
CA ASP A 322 1.52 21.29 16.83
C ASP A 322 1.30 22.51 15.91
N TYR A 323 0.13 23.13 16.04
CA TYR A 323 -0.34 24.24 15.21
C TYR A 323 -0.98 25.36 16.06
N THR A 324 -0.93 26.58 15.54
CA THR A 324 -1.65 27.74 16.07
C THR A 324 -2.56 28.32 14.98
N ILE A 325 -3.83 28.53 15.32
CA ILE A 325 -4.80 29.23 14.48
C ILE A 325 -5.09 30.60 15.09
N THR A 326 -4.90 31.65 14.30
CA THR A 326 -5.20 33.04 14.68
C THR A 326 -6.38 33.57 13.89
N VAL A 327 -7.21 34.40 14.55
CA VAL A 327 -8.26 35.19 13.92
C VAL A 327 -7.81 36.66 13.93
N GLU A 328 -7.84 37.30 12.78
CA GLU A 328 -7.55 38.71 12.61
C GLU A 328 -8.76 39.43 12.01
N GLN A 329 -9.07 40.63 12.50
CA GLN A 329 -10.08 41.53 11.93
C GLN A 329 -9.44 42.77 11.29
N SER A 330 -10.17 43.40 10.36
CA SER A 330 -9.80 44.65 9.70
C SER A 330 -11.04 45.50 9.44
N ILE A 331 -11.25 46.50 10.31
CA ILE A 331 -12.23 47.57 10.11
C ILE A 331 -11.63 48.57 9.10
N ILE A 332 -10.48 49.15 9.46
CA ILE A 332 -9.70 50.07 8.62
C ILE A 332 -8.92 49.27 7.57
N ALA A 333 -9.10 49.61 6.29
CA ALA A 333 -8.45 48.93 5.18
C ALA A 333 -6.93 48.83 5.36
N ASP A 334 -6.39 47.64 5.13
CA ASP A 334 -4.98 47.25 5.27
C ASP A 334 -4.40 47.34 6.71
N VAL A 335 -5.20 47.68 7.72
CA VAL A 335 -4.87 47.55 9.15
C VAL A 335 -5.53 46.29 9.70
N TRP A 336 -4.74 45.41 10.30
CA TRP A 336 -5.19 44.13 10.85
C TRP A 336 -4.86 44.02 12.33
N GLU A 337 -5.81 43.48 13.10
CA GLU A 337 -5.73 43.26 14.54
C GLU A 337 -6.05 41.80 14.85
N GLN A 338 -5.20 41.12 15.63
CA GLN A 338 -5.46 39.75 16.08
C GLN A 338 -6.43 39.78 17.27
N ILE A 339 -7.54 39.05 17.15
CA ILE A 339 -8.67 39.05 18.09
C ILE A 339 -8.92 37.71 18.78
N ASP A 340 -8.44 36.60 18.21
CA ASP A 340 -8.39 35.29 18.88
C ASP A 340 -7.14 34.49 18.44
N GLU A 341 -6.69 33.59 19.30
CA GLU A 341 -5.57 32.68 19.09
C GLU A 341 -5.80 31.37 19.86
N GLN A 342 -5.80 30.25 19.14
CA GLN A 342 -5.96 28.92 19.73
C GLN A 342 -4.84 28.00 19.23
N SER A 343 -4.32 27.15 20.13
CA SER A 343 -3.33 26.12 19.79
C SER A 343 -3.94 24.73 19.85
N PHE A 344 -3.57 23.87 18.90
CA PHE A 344 -4.04 22.50 18.82
C PHE A 344 -2.95 21.58 18.24
N THR A 345 -3.09 20.28 18.47
CA THR A 345 -2.18 19.26 17.94
C THR A 345 -2.96 18.37 16.98
N ILE A 346 -2.35 18.01 15.85
CA ILE A 346 -2.74 16.87 15.03
C ILE A 346 -1.78 15.74 15.41
N GLU A 347 -2.28 14.66 15.99
CA GLU A 347 -1.43 13.58 16.47
C GLU A 347 -0.87 12.76 15.30
N GLU A 348 0.29 12.10 15.51
CA GLU A 348 0.78 11.10 14.56
C GLU A 348 -0.23 9.95 14.49
N CYS A 349 -0.55 9.52 13.27
CA CYS A 349 -1.44 8.37 13.12
C CYS A 349 -0.79 7.11 13.68
N PRO A 350 -1.55 6.25 14.38
CA PRO A 350 -1.09 4.91 14.72
C PRO A 350 -0.52 4.25 13.45
N PRO A 351 0.66 3.63 13.52
CA PRO A 351 1.19 2.91 12.37
C PRO A 351 0.19 1.82 12.03
N VAL A 352 -0.43 1.92 10.85
CA VAL A 352 -1.34 0.88 10.34
C VAL A 352 -0.55 -0.41 10.35
N MET A 353 -0.97 -1.38 11.17
CA MET A 353 -0.28 -2.65 11.27
C MET A 353 -0.50 -3.41 9.96
N VAL A 354 0.59 -3.71 9.26
CA VAL A 354 0.58 -4.41 7.98
C VAL A 354 1.40 -5.66 8.15
N ILE A 355 0.74 -6.81 8.00
CA ILE A 355 1.40 -8.11 7.92
C ILE A 355 1.74 -8.33 6.44
N GLU A 356 3.01 -8.60 6.14
CA GLU A 356 3.45 -9.02 4.80
C GLU A 356 3.84 -10.50 4.82
N VAL A 357 3.48 -11.24 3.76
CA VAL A 357 3.78 -12.66 3.61
C VAL A 357 4.38 -12.93 2.23
N GLU A 358 5.55 -13.55 2.20
CA GLU A 358 6.12 -14.19 1.01
C GLU A 358 6.07 -15.72 1.19
N ALA A 359 5.74 -16.46 0.13
CA ALA A 359 5.71 -17.93 0.17
C ALA A 359 6.28 -18.53 -1.10
N ALA A 360 7.08 -19.59 -0.96
CA ALA A 360 7.68 -20.29 -2.10
C ALA A 360 7.91 -21.78 -1.79
N ALA A 361 7.70 -22.64 -2.80
CA ALA A 361 8.18 -24.01 -2.75
C ALA A 361 9.73 -24.03 -2.74
N THR A 362 10.31 -24.87 -1.89
CA THR A 362 11.76 -25.05 -1.74
C THR A 362 12.26 -26.36 -2.38
N GLY A 363 11.35 -27.22 -2.82
CA GLY A 363 11.60 -28.40 -3.65
C GLY A 363 10.40 -28.75 -4.54
N CYS A 364 10.62 -29.63 -5.52
CA CYS A 364 9.54 -30.30 -6.23
C CYS A 364 8.97 -31.46 -5.39
N SER A 365 7.88 -32.07 -5.83
CA SER A 365 7.22 -33.19 -5.17
C SER A 365 6.98 -34.39 -6.10
N LEU A 366 7.10 -35.60 -5.55
CA LEU A 366 6.74 -36.90 -6.14
C LEU A 366 5.41 -37.45 -5.58
N GLY A 367 4.89 -36.88 -4.51
CA GLY A 367 3.76 -37.38 -3.74
C GLY A 367 3.60 -36.52 -2.49
N ASP A 368 3.72 -37.09 -1.31
CA ASP A 368 3.69 -36.34 -0.05
C ASP A 368 5.11 -36.00 0.44
N ASP A 369 5.99 -35.45 -0.41
CA ASP A 369 7.40 -35.12 -0.08
C ASP A 369 7.86 -33.70 -0.48
N GLY A 370 6.97 -32.89 -1.05
CA GLY A 370 7.22 -31.48 -1.35
C GLY A 370 7.47 -30.63 -0.11
N THR A 371 8.22 -29.54 -0.28
CA THR A 371 8.58 -28.61 0.80
C THR A 371 8.42 -27.16 0.36
N ALA A 372 8.11 -26.29 1.32
CA ALA A 372 7.95 -24.85 1.11
C ALA A 372 8.46 -24.04 2.31
N LEU A 373 8.63 -22.74 2.10
CA LEU A 373 8.91 -21.76 3.15
C LEU A 373 7.92 -20.61 3.03
N VAL A 374 7.33 -20.22 4.15
CA VAL A 374 6.50 -19.02 4.29
C VAL A 374 7.23 -18.06 5.21
N SER A 375 7.61 -16.90 4.68
CA SER A 375 8.29 -15.82 5.41
C SER A 375 7.26 -14.74 5.73
N ILE A 376 7.07 -14.46 7.01
CA ILE A 376 6.07 -13.53 7.54
C ILE A 376 6.78 -12.35 8.20
N SER A 377 6.31 -11.13 7.98
CA SER A 377 6.82 -9.92 8.65
C SER A 377 5.70 -8.95 9.00
N GLY A 378 5.98 -7.98 9.89
CA GLY A 378 4.95 -7.11 10.45
C GLY A 378 4.16 -7.74 11.61
N LEU A 379 4.72 -8.79 12.23
CA LEU A 379 4.15 -9.39 13.43
C LEU A 379 4.44 -8.53 14.67
N VAL A 380 3.58 -8.63 15.69
CA VAL A 380 3.71 -7.92 16.96
C VAL A 380 4.16 -8.90 18.05
N PRO A 381 5.29 -8.67 18.72
CA PRO A 381 5.73 -9.55 19.80
C PRO A 381 4.78 -9.54 21.00
N GLY A 382 4.22 -10.70 21.34
CA GLY A 382 3.23 -10.93 22.39
C GLY A 382 1.85 -11.37 21.87
N GLU A 383 1.56 -11.10 20.59
CA GLU A 383 0.24 -11.35 19.99
C GLU A 383 0.05 -12.79 19.48
N GLU A 384 -1.23 -13.14 19.26
CA GLU A 384 -1.71 -14.45 18.79
C GLU A 384 -2.20 -14.35 17.33
N TYR A 385 -1.74 -15.24 16.44
CA TYR A 385 -2.12 -15.22 15.02
C TYR A 385 -2.66 -16.57 14.54
N SER A 386 -3.89 -16.60 14.03
CA SER A 386 -4.47 -17.78 13.39
C SER A 386 -4.01 -17.91 11.94
N TRP A 387 -3.73 -19.13 11.45
CA TRP A 387 -3.28 -19.35 10.07
C TRP A 387 -3.87 -20.61 9.43
N LEU A 388 -3.90 -20.60 8.09
CA LEU A 388 -4.40 -21.66 7.22
C LEU A 388 -3.47 -21.81 6.00
N LEU A 389 -3.06 -23.05 5.71
CA LEU A 389 -2.46 -23.46 4.44
C LEU A 389 -3.42 -24.43 3.75
N SER A 390 -3.93 -24.04 2.59
CA SER A 390 -4.84 -24.85 1.77
C SER A 390 -4.22 -25.11 0.39
N GLY A 391 -4.40 -26.31 -0.13
CA GLY A 391 -4.11 -26.71 -1.50
C GLY A 391 -5.22 -27.62 -2.03
N ASP A 392 -5.13 -28.02 -3.31
CA ASP A 392 -6.25 -28.65 -4.04
C ASP A 392 -6.88 -29.89 -3.33
N ASP A 393 -6.06 -30.71 -2.65
CA ASP A 393 -6.48 -31.83 -1.78
C ASP A 393 -5.77 -31.79 -0.39
N TYR A 394 -5.29 -30.62 0.05
CA TYR A 394 -4.50 -30.44 1.28
C TYR A 394 -5.06 -29.33 2.17
N GLU A 395 -5.14 -29.55 3.48
CA GLU A 395 -5.45 -28.50 4.46
C GLU A 395 -4.66 -28.69 5.76
N ALA A 396 -3.98 -27.64 6.20
CA ALA A 396 -3.35 -27.53 7.51
C ALA A 396 -3.67 -26.16 8.11
N SER A 397 -3.94 -26.10 9.41
CA SER A 397 -4.19 -24.84 10.12
C SER A 397 -3.63 -24.89 11.53
N GLY A 398 -3.47 -23.72 12.14
CA GLY A 398 -2.95 -23.59 13.49
C GLY A 398 -2.96 -22.16 13.99
N VAL A 399 -2.22 -21.94 15.07
CA VAL A 399 -2.05 -20.64 15.73
C VAL A 399 -0.56 -20.42 15.99
N LEU A 400 -0.12 -19.17 15.93
CA LEU A 400 1.18 -18.71 16.41
C LEU A 400 0.97 -18.02 17.76
N ASP A 401 1.09 -18.80 18.84
CA ASP A 401 0.97 -18.33 20.23
C ASP A 401 2.26 -17.60 20.67
N GLU A 402 2.14 -16.57 21.51
CA GLU A 402 3.26 -15.84 22.13
C GLU A 402 4.39 -15.47 21.13
N VAL A 403 4.05 -14.82 20.01
CA VAL A 403 5.07 -14.43 19.00
C VAL A 403 6.18 -13.60 19.64
N THR A 404 7.45 -13.91 19.33
CA THR A 404 8.63 -13.28 19.98
C THR A 404 9.47 -12.39 19.05
N SER A 405 9.03 -12.21 17.80
CA SER A 405 9.80 -11.56 16.73
C SER A 405 8.85 -10.90 15.73
N GLU A 406 9.24 -9.74 15.20
CA GLU A 406 8.48 -8.99 14.17
C GLU A 406 8.46 -9.69 12.79
N SER A 407 9.29 -10.73 12.63
CA SER A 407 9.31 -11.62 11.47
C SER A 407 9.53 -13.09 11.86
N LEU A 408 8.94 -14.01 11.10
CA LEU A 408 9.03 -15.46 11.31
C LEU A 408 9.10 -16.22 9.97
N ASP A 409 10.04 -17.16 9.87
CA ASP A 409 10.11 -18.14 8.78
C ASP A 409 9.45 -19.46 9.22
N VAL A 410 8.39 -19.87 8.53
CA VAL A 410 7.63 -21.11 8.80
C VAL A 410 7.88 -22.12 7.67
N PRO A 411 8.64 -23.21 7.90
CA PRO A 411 8.85 -24.26 6.91
C PRO A 411 7.67 -25.23 6.89
N PHE A 412 7.21 -25.57 5.68
CA PHE A 412 6.21 -26.60 5.42
C PHE A 412 6.81 -27.78 4.67
N ALA A 413 6.27 -28.97 4.91
CA ALA A 413 6.73 -30.24 4.36
C ALA A 413 5.53 -31.16 4.10
N ASP A 414 5.81 -32.33 3.54
CA ASP A 414 4.82 -33.37 3.19
C ASP A 414 3.74 -32.83 2.25
N LEU A 415 4.15 -32.05 1.23
CA LEU A 415 3.26 -31.34 0.30
C LEU A 415 3.11 -32.09 -1.05
N PRO A 416 1.87 -32.44 -1.45
CA PRO A 416 1.50 -32.75 -2.83
C PRO A 416 2.03 -31.76 -3.89
N PRO A 417 2.28 -32.19 -5.13
CA PRO A 417 2.40 -31.28 -6.26
C PRO A 417 1.05 -30.59 -6.49
N GLY A 418 1.01 -29.26 -6.42
CA GLY A 418 -0.24 -28.51 -6.36
C GLY A 418 -0.08 -27.01 -6.20
N ASN A 419 -1.19 -26.28 -6.37
CA ASN A 419 -1.27 -24.86 -6.03
C ASN A 419 -1.64 -24.72 -4.55
N TYR A 420 -1.03 -23.76 -3.87
CA TYR A 420 -1.21 -23.52 -2.44
C TYR A 420 -1.55 -22.06 -2.14
N PHE A 421 -2.39 -21.89 -1.13
CA PHE A 421 -2.83 -20.64 -0.53
C PHE A 421 -2.46 -20.65 0.95
N PHE A 422 -1.52 -19.79 1.35
CA PHE A 422 -1.28 -19.50 2.76
C PHE A 422 -2.02 -18.22 3.15
N TYR A 423 -2.59 -18.23 4.34
CA TYR A 423 -3.37 -17.15 4.91
C TYR A 423 -3.10 -17.04 6.42
N ILE A 424 -2.97 -15.82 6.92
CA ILE A 424 -2.79 -15.50 8.34
C ILE A 424 -3.70 -14.33 8.74
N ARG A 425 -4.27 -14.42 9.95
CA ARG A 425 -5.14 -13.42 10.57
C ARG A 425 -4.70 -13.12 12.01
N TRP A 426 -4.57 -11.83 12.32
CA TRP A 426 -4.69 -11.28 13.67
C TRP A 426 -6.06 -10.62 13.86
N GLN A 427 -6.58 -10.65 15.09
CA GLN A 427 -7.84 -9.99 15.43
C GLN A 427 -7.85 -9.54 16.91
N GLU A 428 -8.04 -8.24 17.14
CA GLU A 428 -8.37 -7.70 18.46
C GLU A 428 -9.74 -7.00 18.42
N GLY A 429 -10.73 -7.60 19.09
CA GLY A 429 -12.09 -7.08 19.13
C GLY A 429 -12.75 -7.05 17.74
N GLU A 430 -12.97 -5.85 17.21
CA GLU A 430 -13.52 -5.61 15.86
C GLU A 430 -12.43 -5.32 14.82
N GLU A 431 -11.18 -5.11 15.21
CA GLU A 431 -10.05 -4.93 14.29
C GLU A 431 -9.56 -6.29 13.79
N ILE A 432 -9.38 -6.42 12.47
CA ILE A 432 -8.97 -7.65 11.79
C ILE A 432 -7.90 -7.30 10.77
N ILE A 433 -6.77 -8.01 10.82
CA ILE A 433 -5.66 -7.82 9.90
C ILE A 433 -5.30 -9.17 9.28
N ASP A 434 -5.55 -9.26 7.98
CA ASP A 434 -5.36 -10.47 7.17
C ASP A 434 -4.21 -10.28 6.18
N ALA A 435 -3.38 -11.31 6.00
CA ALA A 435 -2.40 -11.38 4.92
C ALA A 435 -2.39 -12.77 4.27
N GLN A 436 -2.01 -12.82 3.00
CA GLN A 436 -2.08 -14.04 2.20
C GLN A 436 -0.99 -14.09 1.12
N ALA A 437 -0.54 -15.30 0.80
CA ALA A 437 0.40 -15.58 -0.28
C ALA A 437 0.00 -16.85 -1.03
N THR A 438 0.39 -16.96 -2.29
CA THR A 438 0.14 -18.16 -3.12
C THR A 438 1.45 -18.68 -3.69
N PHE A 439 1.57 -20.00 -3.78
CA PHE A 439 2.75 -20.65 -4.35
C PHE A 439 2.38 -21.97 -5.04
N PHE A 440 3.32 -22.51 -5.81
CA PHE A 440 3.15 -23.77 -6.56
C PHE A 440 4.28 -24.74 -6.19
N VAL A 441 3.92 -25.96 -5.79
CA VAL A 441 4.87 -27.06 -5.60
C VAL A 441 4.95 -27.83 -6.92
N GLU A 442 6.08 -27.71 -7.62
CA GLU A 442 6.24 -28.33 -8.93
C GLU A 442 6.24 -29.87 -8.82
N PRO A 443 5.57 -30.61 -9.72
CA PRO A 443 5.77 -32.04 -9.86
C PRO A 443 7.20 -32.33 -10.34
N CYS A 444 7.92 -33.24 -9.67
CA CYS A 444 9.31 -33.53 -10.02
C CYS A 444 9.46 -34.09 -11.45
N PRO A 445 10.52 -33.70 -12.18
CA PRO A 445 10.77 -34.19 -13.53
C PRO A 445 11.22 -35.66 -13.50
N PRO A 446 10.62 -36.55 -14.32
CA PRO A 446 10.94 -37.97 -14.33
C PRO A 446 12.33 -38.23 -14.89
N ASN A 447 12.93 -39.33 -14.44
CA ASN A 447 14.27 -39.75 -14.82
C ASN A 447 14.20 -41.03 -15.65
N ILE A 448 15.02 -41.12 -16.69
CA ILE A 448 14.88 -42.13 -17.74
C ILE A 448 16.23 -42.76 -18.12
N ALA A 449 16.28 -44.10 -18.03
CA ALA A 449 17.47 -44.90 -18.37
C ALA A 449 17.08 -46.09 -19.27
N VAL A 450 17.93 -46.46 -20.23
CA VAL A 450 17.61 -47.54 -21.19
C VAL A 450 18.54 -48.73 -21.07
N VAL A 451 17.97 -49.92 -20.90
CA VAL A 451 18.66 -51.21 -20.99
C VAL A 451 18.43 -51.81 -22.38
N VAL A 452 19.46 -51.75 -23.22
CA VAL A 452 19.40 -52.21 -24.63
C VAL A 452 19.39 -53.75 -24.72
N LYS A 453 18.41 -54.30 -25.46
CA LYS A 453 18.32 -55.72 -25.84
C LYS A 453 18.86 -55.91 -27.26
N GLU A 454 20.15 -56.20 -27.38
CA GLU A 454 20.81 -56.49 -28.66
C GLU A 454 20.23 -57.75 -29.33
N CYS A 455 20.26 -57.85 -30.67
CA CYS A 455 19.58 -58.93 -31.39
C CYS A 455 20.09 -60.34 -30.99
N PRO A 456 19.21 -61.32 -30.74
CA PRO A 456 19.61 -62.67 -30.36
C PRO A 456 20.17 -63.52 -31.53
N ALA A 457 19.90 -63.14 -32.78
CA ALA A 457 20.28 -63.91 -33.97
C ALA A 457 20.40 -63.04 -35.24
N TYR A 458 20.97 -63.62 -36.30
CA TYR A 458 20.96 -63.03 -37.65
C TYR A 458 19.53 -62.83 -38.15
N GLY A 459 19.23 -61.62 -38.63
CA GLY A 459 17.91 -61.26 -39.18
C GLY A 459 16.79 -61.18 -38.13
N GLY A 460 17.11 -61.23 -36.84
CA GLY A 460 16.18 -60.89 -35.77
C GLY A 460 16.07 -59.38 -35.57
N GLU A 461 15.24 -58.98 -34.61
CA GLU A 461 15.10 -57.60 -34.14
C GLU A 461 15.77 -57.44 -32.78
N GLY A 462 16.06 -56.21 -32.39
CA GLY A 462 16.50 -55.85 -31.03
C GLY A 462 15.33 -55.34 -30.19
N GLY A 463 15.65 -54.61 -29.14
CA GLY A 463 14.67 -53.94 -28.29
C GLY A 463 15.32 -53.11 -27.19
N ALA A 464 14.50 -52.59 -26.29
CA ALA A 464 14.94 -51.80 -25.15
C ALA A 464 13.97 -52.01 -23.98
N VAL A 465 14.48 -51.98 -22.75
CA VAL A 465 13.66 -51.70 -21.56
C VAL A 465 13.96 -50.27 -21.13
N VAL A 466 12.95 -49.43 -21.17
CA VAL A 466 12.99 -48.09 -20.56
C VAL A 466 12.72 -48.29 -19.07
N LYS A 467 13.70 -47.95 -18.23
CA LYS A 467 13.56 -47.80 -16.79
C LYS A 467 13.23 -46.35 -16.49
N LEU A 468 12.20 -46.15 -15.68
CA LEU A 468 11.81 -44.86 -15.16
C LEU A 468 12.02 -44.84 -13.64
N SER A 469 12.51 -43.72 -13.12
CA SER A 469 12.44 -43.36 -11.71
C SER A 469 11.90 -41.94 -11.58
N ASP A 470 11.67 -41.51 -10.34
CA ASP A 470 11.24 -40.15 -10.02
C ASP A 470 9.88 -39.84 -10.69
N LEU A 471 8.98 -40.85 -10.68
CA LEU A 471 7.60 -40.76 -11.13
C LEU A 471 6.67 -40.26 -10.01
N VAL A 472 5.94 -39.19 -10.30
CA VAL A 472 4.91 -38.60 -9.43
C VAL A 472 3.73 -39.57 -9.29
N GLU A 473 3.27 -39.79 -8.06
CA GLU A 473 2.16 -40.71 -7.77
C GLU A 473 0.84 -40.29 -8.44
N GLY A 474 0.09 -41.27 -8.94
CA GLY A 474 -1.19 -41.06 -9.63
C GLY A 474 -1.07 -40.42 -11.02
N LEU A 475 0.04 -39.74 -11.33
CA LEU A 475 0.25 -39.10 -12.63
C LEU A 475 0.47 -40.16 -13.72
N THR A 476 -0.21 -39.97 -14.85
CA THR A 476 -0.18 -40.90 -15.98
C THR A 476 0.80 -40.42 -17.05
N TYR A 477 1.88 -41.17 -17.21
CA TYR A 477 2.95 -40.93 -18.17
C TYR A 477 2.73 -41.69 -19.47
N GLU A 478 2.94 -41.00 -20.59
CA GLU A 478 3.13 -41.59 -21.91
C GLU A 478 4.63 -41.80 -22.18
N VAL A 479 4.97 -42.96 -22.72
CA VAL A 479 6.36 -43.40 -22.95
C VAL A 479 6.46 -43.96 -24.38
N TRP A 480 7.44 -43.48 -25.15
CA TRP A 480 7.62 -43.91 -26.54
C TRP A 480 9.09 -43.82 -26.99
N VAL A 481 9.36 -44.33 -28.20
CA VAL A 481 10.71 -44.33 -28.81
C VAL A 481 10.63 -43.80 -30.24
N VAL A 482 11.52 -42.88 -30.62
CA VAL A 482 11.59 -42.31 -31.98
C VAL A 482 12.92 -42.61 -32.68
N ASP A 483 12.91 -42.60 -34.02
CA ASP A 483 14.13 -42.59 -34.83
C ASP A 483 14.85 -41.24 -34.69
N ALA A 484 16.08 -41.24 -34.17
CA ALA A 484 16.86 -40.01 -33.99
C ALA A 484 17.18 -39.31 -35.32
N HIS A 485 17.10 -40.02 -36.46
CA HIS A 485 17.47 -39.52 -37.79
C HIS A 485 16.29 -39.38 -38.76
N GLN A 486 15.04 -39.65 -38.34
CA GLN A 486 13.85 -39.60 -39.22
C GLN A 486 12.68 -38.78 -38.63
N ASN A 487 12.96 -37.53 -38.24
CA ASN A 487 11.96 -36.53 -37.85
C ASN A 487 10.93 -37.00 -36.80
N GLY A 488 11.33 -37.82 -35.82
CA GLY A 488 10.47 -38.17 -34.69
C GLY A 488 9.41 -39.24 -34.97
N VAL A 489 9.56 -40.06 -36.03
CA VAL A 489 8.65 -41.21 -36.23
C VAL A 489 8.75 -42.19 -35.06
N VAL A 490 7.60 -42.40 -34.39
CA VAL A 490 7.45 -43.31 -33.24
C VAL A 490 7.49 -44.77 -33.70
N TYR A 491 8.15 -45.63 -32.91
CA TYR A 491 8.14 -47.08 -33.07
C TYR A 491 7.19 -47.75 -32.09
N GLY A 492 6.38 -48.69 -32.61
CA GLY A 492 5.35 -49.38 -31.84
C GLY A 492 4.20 -48.44 -31.45
N ASP A 493 3.47 -48.82 -30.42
CA ASP A 493 2.45 -47.98 -29.78
C ASP A 493 3.06 -47.25 -28.58
N VAL A 494 2.63 -46.01 -28.35
CA VAL A 494 2.87 -45.30 -27.08
C VAL A 494 2.39 -46.17 -25.92
N LYS A 495 3.21 -46.28 -24.87
CA LYS A 495 2.90 -47.06 -23.66
C LYS A 495 2.53 -46.10 -22.54
N SER A 496 1.53 -46.48 -21.76
CA SER A 496 1.08 -45.70 -20.60
C SER A 496 1.54 -46.37 -19.30
N VAL A 497 1.99 -45.57 -18.36
CA VAL A 497 2.43 -45.95 -17.01
C VAL A 497 1.81 -44.95 -16.03
N VAL A 498 1.36 -45.42 -14.87
CA VAL A 498 0.95 -44.54 -13.76
C VAL A 498 2.02 -44.61 -12.68
N GLY A 499 2.41 -43.47 -12.10
CA GLY A 499 3.30 -43.47 -10.93
C GLY A 499 2.61 -44.09 -9.71
N ASP A 500 3.35 -44.90 -8.96
CA ASP A 500 2.95 -45.47 -7.67
C ASP A 500 4.00 -45.14 -6.60
N ALA A 501 3.73 -45.50 -5.33
CA ALA A 501 4.61 -45.30 -4.17
C ALA A 501 5.98 -46.03 -4.22
N THR A 502 6.40 -46.54 -5.38
CA THR A 502 7.79 -46.91 -5.65
C THR A 502 8.53 -45.87 -6.50
N HIS A 503 7.81 -44.90 -7.07
CA HIS A 503 8.23 -43.89 -8.04
C HIS A 503 8.98 -44.45 -9.25
N MET A 504 8.80 -45.74 -9.57
CA MET A 504 9.60 -46.47 -10.56
C MET A 504 8.75 -47.32 -11.51
N ALA A 505 9.21 -47.48 -12.75
CA ALA A 505 8.58 -48.39 -13.72
C ALA A 505 9.58 -49.00 -14.72
N GLU A 506 9.18 -50.10 -15.36
CA GLU A 506 9.89 -50.68 -16.51
C GLU A 506 8.94 -50.89 -17.70
N VAL A 507 9.31 -50.37 -18.87
CA VAL A 507 8.53 -50.47 -20.10
C VAL A 507 9.34 -51.18 -21.17
N ASP A 508 8.84 -52.32 -21.65
CA ASP A 508 9.48 -53.08 -22.74
C ASP A 508 9.06 -52.51 -24.11
N MET A 509 10.01 -51.86 -24.80
CA MET A 509 9.83 -51.25 -26.12
C MET A 509 10.21 -52.21 -27.26
N SER A 510 10.23 -53.51 -27.01
CA SER A 510 10.58 -54.52 -28.01
C SER A 510 9.38 -54.88 -28.92
N PRO A 511 9.58 -55.14 -30.24
CA PRO A 511 10.84 -55.15 -30.97
C PRO A 511 11.23 -53.78 -31.56
N LEU A 512 12.53 -53.56 -31.73
CA LEU A 512 13.10 -52.40 -32.43
C LEU A 512 14.06 -52.84 -33.55
N PRO A 513 14.06 -52.18 -34.72
CA PRO A 513 15.05 -52.40 -35.76
C PRO A 513 16.50 -52.20 -35.29
N ALA A 514 17.40 -53.04 -35.79
CA ALA A 514 18.79 -53.04 -35.40
C ALA A 514 19.68 -52.12 -36.25
N GLY A 515 20.80 -51.66 -35.67
CA GLY A 515 21.75 -50.78 -36.37
C GLY A 515 21.26 -49.35 -36.53
N LYS A 516 20.57 -48.83 -35.51
CA LYS A 516 19.96 -47.49 -35.47
C LYS A 516 20.18 -46.80 -34.14
N ASP A 517 20.12 -45.48 -34.18
CA ASP A 517 20.05 -44.60 -33.01
C ASP A 517 18.60 -44.18 -32.77
N TYR A 518 18.24 -44.09 -31.49
CA TYR A 518 16.88 -43.87 -31.00
C TYR A 518 16.90 -42.88 -29.85
N THR A 519 15.81 -42.14 -29.69
CA THR A 519 15.54 -41.38 -28.47
C THR A 519 14.32 -41.98 -27.78
N ALA A 520 14.46 -42.43 -26.54
CA ALA A 520 13.33 -42.75 -25.68
C ALA A 520 12.81 -41.47 -25.03
N TRP A 521 11.50 -41.32 -24.95
CA TRP A 521 10.79 -40.18 -24.35
C TRP A 521 9.83 -40.67 -23.28
N VAL A 522 9.69 -39.87 -22.22
CA VAL A 522 8.63 -39.94 -21.21
C VAL A 522 8.03 -38.54 -21.04
N TYR A 523 6.70 -38.46 -20.93
CA TYR A 523 5.96 -37.19 -20.82
C TYR A 523 4.67 -37.43 -20.03
N ALA A 524 4.30 -36.49 -19.16
CA ALA A 524 2.96 -36.39 -18.60
C ALA A 524 2.52 -34.92 -18.51
N PRO A 525 1.26 -34.60 -18.86
CA PRO A 525 0.65 -33.33 -18.50
C PRO A 525 0.12 -33.45 -17.06
N TRP A 526 0.71 -32.71 -16.12
CA TRP A 526 0.14 -32.51 -14.80
C TRP A 526 -0.92 -31.41 -14.86
N MET A 527 -1.99 -31.57 -14.08
CA MET A 527 -3.08 -30.62 -13.88
C MET A 527 -3.51 -30.67 -12.41
N PRO A 528 -3.97 -29.56 -11.81
CA PRO A 528 -4.46 -29.58 -10.43
C PRO A 528 -5.66 -30.54 -10.29
N PRO A 529 -5.82 -31.23 -9.14
CA PRO A 529 -7.05 -31.92 -8.80
C PRO A 529 -8.28 -31.02 -9.01
N GLY A 530 -9.37 -31.58 -9.53
CA GLY A 530 -10.56 -30.80 -9.95
C GLY A 530 -10.41 -30.02 -11.28
N GLY A 531 -9.19 -29.80 -11.78
CA GLY A 531 -8.90 -29.31 -13.13
C GLY A 531 -8.86 -27.78 -13.32
N ILE A 532 -9.22 -27.01 -12.29
CA ILE A 532 -8.96 -25.57 -12.17
C ILE A 532 -8.65 -25.33 -10.69
N SER A 533 -7.47 -24.83 -10.34
CA SER A 533 -7.18 -24.52 -8.93
C SER A 533 -7.97 -23.30 -8.49
N GLN A 534 -8.44 -23.29 -7.24
CA GLN A 534 -9.21 -22.14 -6.71
C GLN A 534 -8.32 -20.93 -6.40
N TRP A 535 -7.00 -21.13 -6.25
CA TRP A 535 -6.11 -20.17 -5.61
C TRP A 535 -4.80 -19.85 -6.36
N GLY A 536 -4.47 -20.54 -7.46
CA GLY A 536 -3.20 -20.37 -8.17
C GLY A 536 -3.30 -20.38 -9.70
N ASP A 537 -2.35 -19.71 -10.34
CA ASP A 537 -2.32 -19.53 -11.80
C ASP A 537 -1.94 -20.82 -12.57
N VAL A 538 -1.30 -21.81 -11.91
CA VAL A 538 -0.74 -23.00 -12.58
C VAL A 538 -1.82 -24.07 -12.78
N ASN A 539 -2.58 -23.89 -13.86
CA ASN A 539 -3.65 -24.79 -14.28
C ASN A 539 -3.16 -25.94 -15.21
N TRP A 540 -1.89 -25.95 -15.58
CA TRP A 540 -1.21 -27.07 -16.26
C TRP A 540 0.31 -26.98 -16.03
N PHE A 541 0.98 -28.13 -16.05
CA PHE A 541 2.44 -28.22 -16.02
C PHE A 541 2.90 -29.42 -16.85
N GLU A 542 4.03 -29.33 -17.56
CA GLU A 542 4.60 -30.47 -18.30
C GLU A 542 5.77 -31.07 -17.51
N VAL A 543 5.71 -32.37 -17.21
CA VAL A 543 6.89 -33.14 -16.82
C VAL A 543 7.30 -34.07 -17.95
N SER A 544 8.50 -33.86 -18.50
CA SER A 544 9.02 -34.69 -19.59
C SER A 544 10.53 -34.87 -19.53
N ALA A 545 11.01 -36.00 -20.05
CA ALA A 545 12.42 -36.33 -20.13
C ALA A 545 12.70 -37.26 -21.32
N SER A 546 13.96 -37.31 -21.75
CA SER A 546 14.40 -38.17 -22.85
C SER A 546 15.85 -38.63 -22.73
N VAL A 547 16.17 -39.74 -23.40
CA VAL A 547 17.53 -40.29 -23.45
C VAL A 547 17.80 -40.98 -24.79
N ASP A 548 18.96 -40.70 -25.37
CA ASP A 548 19.43 -41.33 -26.61
C ASP A 548 20.09 -42.69 -26.33
N PHE A 549 19.83 -43.67 -27.21
CA PHE A 549 20.47 -44.98 -27.20
C PHE A 549 20.63 -45.57 -28.60
N SER A 550 21.61 -46.46 -28.78
CA SER A 550 21.88 -47.13 -30.06
C SER A 550 21.73 -48.65 -29.95
N LEU A 551 21.03 -49.26 -30.91
CA LEU A 551 21.00 -50.71 -31.11
C LEU A 551 22.07 -51.10 -32.14
N LYS A 552 22.93 -52.07 -31.83
CA LYS A 552 23.96 -52.50 -32.78
C LYS A 552 23.36 -53.30 -33.94
N PRO A 553 23.98 -53.31 -35.13
CA PRO A 553 23.55 -54.19 -36.21
C PRO A 553 23.62 -55.66 -35.76
N CYS A 554 22.57 -56.44 -36.07
CA CYS A 554 22.53 -57.86 -35.70
C CYS A 554 23.71 -58.64 -36.29
N PRO A 555 24.17 -59.73 -35.63
CA PRO A 555 25.25 -60.56 -36.15
C PRO A 555 24.97 -61.05 -37.57
N ALA A 556 25.93 -60.87 -38.48
CA ALA A 556 25.81 -61.34 -39.85
C ALA A 556 25.65 -62.87 -39.92
N ALA A 557 25.00 -63.37 -40.97
CA ALA A 557 24.83 -64.81 -41.17
C ALA A 557 26.18 -65.52 -41.15
N PRO A 558 26.29 -66.70 -40.49
CA PRO A 558 27.48 -67.52 -40.61
C PRO A 558 27.66 -67.90 -42.08
N VAL A 559 28.68 -67.33 -42.72
CA VAL A 559 29.00 -67.61 -44.13
C VAL A 559 29.16 -69.11 -44.33
N THR A 560 28.27 -69.71 -45.10
CA THR A 560 28.40 -71.11 -45.51
C THR A 560 29.73 -71.26 -46.24
N PRO A 561 30.67 -72.09 -45.74
CA PRO A 561 31.99 -72.18 -46.32
C PRO A 561 31.85 -72.69 -47.75
N VAL A 562 32.26 -71.86 -48.72
CA VAL A 562 32.21 -72.22 -50.14
C VAL A 562 33.08 -73.45 -50.33
N THR A 563 32.43 -74.60 -50.62
CA THR A 563 33.12 -75.85 -50.90
C THR A 563 34.15 -75.59 -52.01
N PRO A 564 35.46 -75.80 -51.77
CA PRO A 564 36.46 -75.46 -52.77
C PRO A 564 36.20 -76.27 -54.03
N ALA A 565 36.06 -75.58 -55.16
CA ALA A 565 35.81 -76.21 -56.44
C ALA A 565 36.91 -77.23 -56.74
N GLY A 566 36.53 -78.49 -56.94
CA GLY A 566 37.48 -79.59 -57.10
C GLY A 566 38.37 -79.37 -58.32
N LEU A 567 39.62 -78.97 -58.10
CA LEU A 567 40.62 -78.85 -59.16
C LEU A 567 40.80 -80.22 -59.83
N ALA A 568 40.71 -80.23 -61.15
CA ALA A 568 40.60 -81.45 -61.92
C ALA A 568 41.85 -82.34 -61.77
N VAL A 569 41.64 -83.61 -61.42
CA VAL A 569 42.69 -84.64 -61.47
C VAL A 569 43.01 -84.93 -62.94
N THR A 570 44.05 -84.30 -63.46
CA THR A 570 44.69 -84.67 -64.73
C THR A 570 46.07 -85.24 -64.45
N GLY A 571 46.11 -86.52 -64.05
CA GLY A 571 47.35 -87.25 -63.85
C GLY A 571 47.96 -87.72 -65.18
N THR A 572 49.21 -87.32 -65.44
CA THR A 572 50.09 -88.00 -66.40
C THR A 572 51.42 -88.29 -65.71
N ASN A 573 51.88 -89.53 -65.78
CA ASN A 573 53.12 -89.96 -65.14
C ASN A 573 54.33 -89.60 -66.01
N ASP A 574 55.37 -88.99 -65.44
CA ASP A 574 56.72 -89.03 -66.00
C ASP A 574 57.77 -88.88 -64.87
N PRO A 575 58.75 -89.79 -64.68
CA PRO A 575 59.65 -89.77 -63.53
C PRO A 575 61.06 -89.22 -63.84
N GLY A 576 61.32 -87.94 -63.58
CA GLY A 576 62.70 -87.39 -63.63
C GLY A 576 62.86 -85.92 -63.21
N GLY A 577 64.01 -85.59 -62.60
CA GLY A 577 64.42 -84.22 -62.22
C GLY A 577 63.91 -83.77 -60.83
N LEU A 578 64.63 -83.99 -59.72
CA LEU A 578 65.84 -83.28 -59.25
C LEU A 578 65.65 -81.80 -58.80
N VAL A 579 65.59 -81.62 -57.47
CA VAL A 579 66.42 -80.70 -56.66
C VAL A 579 66.66 -79.26 -57.17
N THR A 580 66.16 -78.25 -56.46
CA THR A 580 66.98 -77.10 -55.97
C THR A 580 66.28 -76.22 -54.91
N ALA A 581 67.08 -75.45 -54.16
CA ALA A 581 66.83 -74.26 -53.30
C ALA A 581 65.37 -73.79 -53.06
N ALA A 582 64.88 -73.48 -51.85
CA ALA A 582 65.47 -73.21 -50.53
C ALA A 582 66.42 -71.99 -50.39
N LEU A 583 65.90 -70.94 -49.73
CA LEU A 583 66.58 -69.75 -49.15
C LEU A 583 67.26 -68.74 -50.11
N ILE A 584 66.89 -67.46 -50.00
CA ILE A 584 67.81 -66.30 -49.86
C ILE A 584 67.05 -65.00 -49.50
N LEU A 585 67.58 -64.29 -48.49
CA LEU A 585 67.49 -62.85 -48.10
C LEU A 585 66.13 -62.08 -48.23
N LEU A 586 65.57 -61.38 -47.23
CA LEU A 586 66.07 -60.66 -46.04
C LEU A 586 66.79 -59.33 -46.36
N GLY A 587 66.17 -58.18 -46.04
CA GLY A 587 66.86 -56.88 -46.11
C GLY A 587 66.10 -55.66 -45.57
N LEU A 588 66.43 -55.27 -44.32
CA LEU A 588 66.40 -53.89 -43.75
C LEU A 588 65.02 -53.17 -43.68
N GLY A 589 64.65 -52.40 -42.65
CA GLY A 589 65.44 -51.62 -41.68
C GLY A 589 65.55 -50.16 -42.18
N GLY A 590 65.26 -49.10 -41.41
CA GLY A 590 64.94 -48.98 -39.98
C GLY A 590 65.73 -47.81 -39.38
N ALA A 591 65.12 -47.01 -38.49
CA ALA A 591 65.69 -45.82 -37.81
C ALA A 591 65.97 -44.57 -38.70
N ALA A 592 66.07 -43.33 -38.19
CA ALA A 592 65.46 -42.71 -36.99
C ALA A 592 65.69 -41.16 -36.93
N LEU A 593 64.83 -40.48 -36.14
CA LEU A 593 65.11 -39.37 -35.20
C LEU A 593 65.57 -37.95 -35.63
N VAL A 594 64.94 -36.99 -34.93
CA VAL A 594 65.44 -35.66 -34.47
C VAL A 594 65.43 -34.44 -35.41
N GLY A 595 64.70 -33.41 -34.96
CA GLY A 595 64.75 -32.02 -35.41
C GLY A 595 63.83 -31.13 -34.56
N ARG A 596 64.27 -30.67 -33.37
CA ARG A 596 63.40 -30.03 -32.36
C ARG A 596 63.86 -28.61 -32.00
N GLY A 597 63.05 -27.60 -32.34
CA GLY A 597 63.31 -26.19 -31.97
C GLY A 597 62.27 -25.21 -32.56
N ARG A 598 61.54 -24.32 -31.86
CA ARG A 598 60.94 -24.22 -30.50
C ARG A 598 60.85 -22.71 -30.15
N ARG A 599 59.65 -22.20 -29.78
CA ARG A 599 59.31 -20.78 -29.42
C ARG A 599 59.11 -19.84 -30.62
N ARG A 600 58.27 -18.79 -30.58
CA ARG A 600 57.33 -18.20 -29.56
C ARG A 600 56.09 -17.67 -30.34
N ALA A 601 54.85 -17.72 -29.81
CA ALA A 601 54.13 -16.68 -29.05
C ALA A 601 54.03 -15.30 -29.76
N GLU A 602 52.94 -14.52 -29.65
CA GLU A 602 51.87 -14.48 -28.64
C GLU A 602 50.48 -14.09 -29.22
N SER A 603 49.45 -14.26 -28.36
CA SER A 603 48.09 -13.68 -28.21
C SER A 603 47.74 -12.31 -28.86
N ARG A 604 46.48 -11.79 -28.90
CA ARG A 604 45.21 -11.93 -28.11
C ARG A 604 43.97 -11.72 -29.05
N VAL A 605 42.71 -12.11 -28.78
CA VAL A 605 41.67 -11.54 -27.85
C VAL A 605 41.46 -10.02 -28.05
N THR A 606 40.27 -9.41 -28.14
CA THR A 606 38.84 -9.82 -27.96
C THR A 606 38.06 -9.59 -29.29
N GLU A 607 36.73 -9.69 -29.43
CA GLU A 607 35.59 -9.67 -28.49
C GLU A 607 34.52 -10.68 -28.92
#